data_AF-A0A3B8XUP6-F1
#
_entry.id   AF-A0A3B8XUP6-F1
#
_cell.length_a   1.000
_cell.length_b   1.000
_cell.length_c   1.000
_cell.angle_alpha   90.00
_cell.angle_beta   90.00
_cell.angle_gamma   90.00
#
_symmetry.space_group_name_H-M   'P 1'
#
loop_
_entity.id
_entity.type
_entity.pdbx_description
1 polymer ?
#
loop_
_entity_poly.entity_id
_entity_poly.type
_entity_poly.pdbx_seq_one_letter_code
_entity_poly.pdbx_strand_id
1 'polypeptide(L)'
;MTISLYDLTVPNYLQALGGASGFLRKGLEFCEKEGTDPDEVVKSRLAGDMLPFSFQIASIAHHSAGAIEGIQQGEFRPPQDPGTWSYSDLQRVVEEAREKLRNVS
;
A
#
# COMPACT_ATOMS: atom_id res chain seq x y z
N MET A 1 29.52 -14.41 -2.23
CA MET A 1 28.71 -13.18 -2.29
C MET A 1 27.81 -13.17 -1.07
N THR A 2 27.90 -12.13 -0.25
CA THR A 2 26.91 -11.85 0.80
C THR A 2 25.98 -10.78 0.26
N ILE A 3 24.72 -11.11 0.08
CA ILE A 3 23.67 -10.14 -0.25
C ILE A 3 23.07 -9.61 1.04
N SER A 4 22.83 -8.30 1.14
CA SER A 4 22.20 -7.73 2.32
C SER A 4 20.68 -7.94 2.29
N LEU A 5 20.04 -7.93 3.46
CA LEU A 5 18.59 -7.93 3.53
C LEU A 5 17.98 -6.70 2.84
N TYR A 6 18.68 -5.56 2.91
CA TYR A 6 18.31 -4.34 2.20
C TYR A 6 18.23 -4.57 0.69
N ASP A 7 19.27 -5.14 0.09
CA ASP A 7 19.33 -5.41 -1.35
C ASP A 7 18.23 -6.36 -1.84
N LEU A 8 17.82 -7.31 -0.98
CA LEU A 8 16.74 -8.27 -1.29
C LEU A 8 15.34 -7.64 -1.20
N THR A 9 15.17 -6.57 -0.44
CA THR A 9 13.83 -6.08 -0.01
C THR A 9 13.53 -4.68 -0.50
N VAL A 10 14.25 -3.66 -0.02
CA VAL A 10 13.88 -2.24 -0.19
C VAL A 10 13.70 -1.84 -1.66
N PRO A 11 14.59 -2.19 -2.60
CA PRO A 11 14.40 -1.85 -4.02
C PRO A 11 13.14 -2.48 -4.62
N ASN A 12 12.84 -3.74 -4.27
CA ASN A 12 11.68 -4.47 -4.78
C ASN A 12 10.37 -3.92 -4.22
N TYR A 13 10.35 -3.56 -2.94
CA TYR A 13 9.20 -2.91 -2.31
C TYR A 13 8.92 -1.54 -2.91
N LEU A 14 9.96 -0.73 -3.18
CA LEU A 14 9.81 0.56 -3.86
C LEU A 14 9.23 0.41 -5.27
N GLN A 15 9.64 -0.63 -6.01
CA GLN A 15 9.08 -0.94 -7.32
C GLN A 15 7.59 -1.30 -7.22
N ALA A 16 7.22 -2.21 -6.31
CA ALA A 16 5.84 -2.64 -6.12
C ALA A 16 4.92 -1.49 -5.69
N LEU A 17 5.34 -0.68 -4.71
CA LEU A 17 4.61 0.50 -4.28
C LEU A 17 4.51 1.56 -5.38
N GLY A 18 5.54 1.71 -6.22
CA GLY A 18 5.48 2.56 -7.41
C GLY A 18 4.41 2.10 -8.40
N GLY A 19 4.27 0.78 -8.60
CA GLY A 19 3.18 0.19 -9.36
C GLY A 19 1.80 0.48 -8.72
N ALA A 20 1.71 0.36 -7.40
CA ALA A 20 0.48 0.63 -6.65
C ALA A 20 0.01 2.08 -6.77
N SER A 21 0.93 3.02 -6.54
CA SER A 21 0.71 4.45 -6.78
C SER A 21 0.23 4.71 -8.21
N GLY A 22 0.88 4.08 -9.19
CA GLY A 22 0.54 4.23 -10.59
C GLY A 22 -0.88 3.77 -10.94
N PHE A 23 -1.34 2.62 -10.44
CA PHE A 23 -2.69 2.16 -10.73
C PHE A 23 -3.76 2.93 -9.93
N LEU A 24 -3.46 3.38 -8.70
CA LEU A 24 -4.40 4.19 -7.92
C LEU A 24 -4.62 5.56 -8.57
N ARG A 25 -3.56 6.16 -9.12
CA ARG A 25 -3.72 7.39 -9.91
C ARG A 25 -4.62 7.15 -11.14
N LYS A 26 -4.38 6.08 -11.89
CA LYS A 26 -5.21 5.74 -13.07
C LYS A 26 -6.67 5.45 -12.70
N GLY A 27 -6.92 4.81 -11.56
CA GLY A 27 -8.26 4.54 -11.06
C GLY A 27 -9.02 5.84 -10.73
N LEU A 28 -8.34 6.81 -10.10
CA LEU A 28 -8.92 8.13 -9.86
C LEU A 28 -9.22 8.86 -11.18
N GLU A 29 -8.26 8.91 -12.10
CA GLU A 29 -8.45 9.52 -13.44
C GLU A 29 -9.65 8.92 -14.19
N PHE A 30 -9.86 7.60 -14.06
CA PHE A 30 -11.03 6.92 -14.61
C PHE A 30 -12.33 7.37 -13.93
N CYS A 31 -12.36 7.40 -12.60
CA CYS A 31 -13.57 7.79 -11.86
C CYS A 31 -13.98 9.24 -12.17
N GLU A 32 -13.00 10.15 -12.24
CA GLU A 32 -13.23 11.55 -12.62
C GLU A 32 -13.79 11.66 -14.05
N LYS A 33 -13.26 10.88 -14.99
CA LYS A 33 -13.72 10.86 -16.38
C LYS A 33 -15.15 10.34 -16.53
N GLU A 34 -15.51 9.31 -15.78
CA GLU A 34 -16.83 8.66 -15.86
C GLU A 34 -17.85 9.28 -14.90
N GLY A 35 -17.45 10.21 -14.04
CA GLY A 35 -18.31 10.84 -13.04
C GLY A 35 -18.76 9.88 -11.93
N THR A 36 -17.97 8.85 -11.65
CA THR A 36 -18.24 7.87 -10.58
C THR A 36 -17.50 8.26 -9.31
N ASP A 37 -18.06 7.94 -8.15
CA ASP A 37 -17.40 8.17 -6.87
C ASP A 37 -16.28 7.14 -6.65
N PRO A 38 -14.99 7.56 -6.54
CA PRO A 38 -13.89 6.64 -6.30
C PRO A 38 -14.00 5.90 -4.96
N ASP A 39 -14.79 6.38 -4.01
CA ASP A 39 -15.01 5.66 -2.74
C ASP A 39 -15.89 4.41 -2.90
N GLU A 40 -16.57 4.23 -4.05
CA GLU A 40 -17.31 3.00 -4.33
C GLU A 40 -16.38 1.78 -4.43
N VAL A 41 -15.19 1.93 -5.02
CA VAL A 41 -14.26 0.80 -5.18
C VAL A 41 -13.56 0.43 -3.88
N VAL A 42 -13.44 1.36 -2.93
CA VAL A 42 -12.75 1.16 -1.64
C VAL A 42 -13.32 -0.03 -0.86
N LYS A 43 -14.65 -0.20 -0.87
CA LYS A 43 -15.36 -1.27 -0.17
C LYS A 43 -15.56 -2.54 -1.00
N SER A 44 -15.17 -2.50 -2.28
CA SER A 44 -15.35 -3.62 -3.20
C SER A 44 -14.54 -4.84 -2.77
N ARG A 45 -15.06 -6.03 -3.07
CA ARG A 45 -14.41 -7.32 -2.84
C ARG A 45 -14.40 -8.09 -4.14
N LEU A 46 -13.34 -8.86 -4.37
CA LEU A 46 -13.25 -9.73 -5.54
C LEU A 46 -14.11 -10.99 -5.37
N ALA A 47 -14.19 -11.52 -4.14
CA ALA A 47 -15.05 -12.63 -3.74
C ALA A 47 -15.64 -12.36 -2.34
N GLY A 48 -16.75 -13.02 -2.00
CA GLY A 48 -17.55 -12.68 -0.82
C GLY A 48 -16.82 -12.75 0.52
N ASP A 49 -15.86 -13.66 0.66
CA ASP A 49 -15.05 -13.86 1.86
C ASP A 49 -13.70 -13.12 1.85
N MET A 50 -13.31 -12.53 0.70
CA MET A 50 -12.08 -11.73 0.61
C MET A 50 -12.25 -10.38 1.27
N LEU A 51 -11.20 -9.90 1.94
CA LEU A 51 -11.14 -8.55 2.51
C LEU A 51 -11.19 -7.47 1.41
N PRO A 52 -11.77 -6.28 1.69
CA PRO A 52 -12.07 -5.27 0.68
C PRO A 52 -10.81 -4.66 0.07
N PHE A 53 -10.97 -3.93 -1.03
CA PHE A 53 -9.89 -3.23 -1.73
C PHE A 53 -9.05 -2.36 -0.79
N SER A 54 -9.68 -1.63 0.15
CA SER A 54 -8.97 -0.84 1.16
C SER A 54 -7.98 -1.67 1.99
N PHE A 55 -8.39 -2.87 2.41
CA PHE A 55 -7.52 -3.80 3.14
C PHE A 55 -6.35 -4.27 2.28
N GLN A 56 -6.58 -4.53 1.00
CA GLN A 56 -5.51 -4.94 0.08
C GLN A 56 -4.45 -3.83 -0.05
N ILE A 57 -4.87 -2.56 -0.21
CA ILE A 57 -3.93 -1.44 -0.30
C ILE A 57 -3.18 -1.22 1.02
N ALA A 58 -3.89 -1.25 2.15
CA ALA A 58 -3.25 -1.18 3.48
C ALA A 58 -2.22 -2.30 3.68
N SER A 59 -2.51 -3.51 3.19
CA SER A 59 -1.62 -4.66 3.25
C SER A 59 -0.34 -4.47 2.44
N ILE A 60 -0.40 -3.79 1.29
CA ILE A 60 0.80 -3.45 0.50
C ILE A 60 1.74 -2.57 1.32
N ALA A 61 1.22 -1.53 1.98
CA ALA A 61 2.02 -0.65 2.85
C ALA A 61 2.56 -1.39 4.08
N HIS A 62 1.74 -2.23 4.70
CA HIS A 62 2.10 -3.01 5.89
C HIS A 62 3.21 -4.03 5.62
N HIS A 63 3.12 -4.78 4.51
CA HIS A 63 4.12 -5.80 4.16
C HIS A 63 5.38 -5.24 3.49
N SER A 64 5.45 -3.91 3.29
CA SER A 64 6.62 -3.22 2.74
C SER A 64 7.29 -2.36 3.81
N ALA A 65 6.87 -1.11 3.97
CA ALA A 65 7.40 -0.19 4.97
C ALA A 65 7.21 -0.74 6.39
N GLY A 66 6.02 -1.29 6.70
CA GLY A 66 5.75 -1.88 8.01
C GLY A 66 6.63 -3.08 8.34
N ALA A 67 7.02 -3.88 7.33
CA ALA A 67 7.93 -5.01 7.53
C ALA A 67 9.34 -4.53 7.89
N ILE A 68 9.85 -3.49 7.23
CA ILE A 68 11.14 -2.89 7.55
C ILE A 68 11.10 -2.24 8.94
N GLU A 69 10.04 -1.50 9.26
CA GLU A 69 9.83 -0.94 10.61
C GLU A 69 9.83 -2.05 11.67
N GLY A 70 9.12 -3.16 11.43
CA GLY A 70 9.07 -4.27 12.38
C GLY A 70 10.42 -4.93 12.62
N ILE A 71 11.25 -5.04 11.58
CA ILE A 71 12.64 -5.52 11.71
C ILE A 71 13.47 -4.55 12.55
N GLN A 72 13.36 -3.23 12.30
CA GLN A 72 14.11 -2.21 13.02
C GLN A 72 13.70 -2.11 14.50
N GLN A 73 12.41 -2.25 14.80
CA GLN A 73 11.87 -2.18 16.17
C GLN A 73 11.96 -3.52 16.91
N GLY A 74 12.19 -4.63 16.20
CA GLY A 74 12.18 -5.98 16.78
C GLY A 74 10.78 -6.48 17.15
N GLU A 75 9.71 -5.81 16.69
CA GLU A 75 8.32 -6.18 16.95
C GLU A 75 7.46 -5.88 15.71
N PHE A 76 6.67 -6.85 15.27
CA PHE A 76 5.72 -6.70 14.16
C PHE A 76 4.29 -6.87 14.67
N ARG A 77 3.43 -5.88 14.42
CA ARG A 77 2.04 -5.83 14.90
C ARG A 77 1.06 -5.89 13.73
N PRO A 78 -0.19 -6.34 13.94
CA PRO A 78 -1.22 -6.33 12.90
C PRO A 78 -1.39 -4.94 12.26
N PRO A 79 -1.77 -4.87 10.96
CA PRO A 79 -2.00 -3.61 10.28
C PRO A 79 -3.18 -2.85 10.90
N GLN A 80 -3.18 -1.53 10.71
CA GLN A 80 -4.35 -0.72 11.00
C GLN A 80 -5.52 -1.15 10.10
N ASP A 81 -6.70 -1.34 10.69
CA ASP A 81 -7.92 -1.60 9.92
C ASP A 81 -8.31 -0.36 9.10
N PRO A 82 -8.33 -0.44 7.76
CA PRO A 82 -8.67 0.69 6.91
C PRO A 82 -10.19 0.86 6.72
N GLY A 83 -11.03 0.27 7.57
CA GLY A 83 -12.49 0.23 7.42
C GLY A 83 -13.21 1.56 7.18
N THR A 84 -12.57 2.71 7.46
CA THR A 84 -13.11 4.06 7.22
C THR A 84 -12.28 4.90 6.24
N TRP A 85 -11.30 4.33 5.53
CA TRP A 85 -10.45 5.08 4.61
C TRP A 85 -11.20 5.46 3.33
N SER A 86 -10.91 6.65 2.80
CA SER A 86 -11.32 7.08 1.46
C SER A 86 -10.32 6.60 0.40
N TYR A 87 -10.65 6.75 -0.88
CA TYR A 87 -9.71 6.49 -1.98
C TYR A 87 -8.44 7.35 -1.85
N SER A 88 -8.58 8.60 -1.40
CA SER A 88 -7.45 9.50 -1.17
C SER A 88 -6.55 9.02 -0.03
N ASP A 89 -7.11 8.39 1.00
CA ASP A 89 -6.32 7.74 2.06
C ASP A 89 -5.54 6.54 1.53
N LEU A 90 -6.11 5.78 0.58
CA LEU A 90 -5.41 4.68 -0.09
C LEU A 90 -4.20 5.18 -0.90
N GLN A 91 -4.33 6.31 -1.58
CA GLN A 91 -3.20 6.94 -2.27
C GLN A 91 -2.14 7.42 -1.26
N ARG A 92 -2.58 8.09 -0.19
CA ARG A 92 -1.70 8.64 0.84
C ARG A 92 -0.88 7.55 1.53
N VAL A 93 -1.49 6.44 1.95
CA VAL A 93 -0.76 5.37 2.66
C VAL A 93 0.32 4.72 1.78
N VAL A 94 0.08 4.62 0.47
CA VAL A 94 1.07 4.08 -0.48
C VAL A 94 2.25 5.04 -0.63
N GLU A 95 2.02 6.35 -0.76
CA GLU A 95 3.10 7.33 -0.84
C GLU A 95 3.88 7.44 0.47
N GLU A 96 3.21 7.46 1.62
CA GLU A 96 3.86 7.45 2.94
C GLU A 96 4.77 6.22 3.09
N ALA A 97 4.34 5.04 2.66
CA ALA A 97 5.16 3.83 2.67
C ALA A 97 6.40 3.95 1.75
N ARG A 98 6.25 4.57 0.57
CA ARG A 98 7.38 4.82 -0.35
C ARG A 98 8.38 5.79 0.24
N GLU A 99 7.91 6.87 0.83
CA GLU A 99 8.77 7.87 1.47
C GLU A 99 9.56 7.27 2.64
N LYS A 100 8.90 6.48 3.49
CA LYS A 100 9.56 5.73 4.56
C LYS A 100 10.69 4.86 4.04
N LEU A 101 10.43 4.05 3.00
CA LEU A 101 11.43 3.15 2.44
C LEU A 101 12.59 3.87 1.74
N ARG A 102 12.36 5.04 1.13
CA ARG A 102 13.44 5.85 0.54
C ARG A 102 14.43 6.39 1.57
N ASN A 103 14.00 6.49 2.84
CA ASN A 103 14.81 6.97 3.94
C ASN A 103 15.48 5.84 4.73
N VAL A 104 15.33 4.57 4.31
CA VAL A 104 16.01 3.43 4.93
C VAL A 104 17.47 3.40 4.44
N SER A 105 18.40 3.28 5.37
CA SER A 105 19.86 3.18 5.14
C SER A 105 20.38 1.77 5.35
#